data_AF-A0A1S8DEU7-F1
#
_entry.id   AF-A0A1S8DEU7-F1
#
_cell.length_a   1.000
_cell.length_b   1.000
_cell.length_c   1.000
_cell.angle_alpha   90.00
_cell.angle_beta   90.00
_cell.angle_gamma   90.00
#
_symmetry.space_group_name_H-M   'P 1'
#
loop_
_entity.id
_entity.type
_entity.pdbx_description
1 polymer ?
#
loop_
_entity_poly.entity_id
_entity_poly.type
_entity_poly.pdbx_seq_one_letter_code
_entity_poly.pdbx_strand_id
1 'polypeptide(L)' 'MSRRSSAASYISLLSLGATSNGSKGAGIDHLGFWLDDRLRYKGALLFSDLNLDFYSLGQVSLNRR' A
#
# COMPACT_ATOMS: atom_id res chain seq x y z
N MET A 1 17.04 30.88 -25.70
CA MET A 1 15.94 30.47 -24.79
C MET A 1 15.61 29.00 -25.05
N SER A 2 16.04 28.08 -24.19
CA SER A 2 15.69 26.66 -24.29
C SER A 2 14.45 26.40 -23.43
N ARG A 3 13.31 26.12 -24.06
CA ARG A 3 12.12 25.60 -23.36
C ARG A 3 12.46 24.19 -22.89
N ARG A 4 12.94 24.05 -21.66
CA ARG A 4 12.99 22.75 -21.00
C ARG A 4 11.57 22.34 -20.66
N SER A 5 11.01 21.41 -21.43
CA SER A 5 9.77 20.73 -21.09
C SER A 5 9.95 20.07 -19.72
N SER A 6 9.18 20.53 -18.74
CA SER A 6 9.23 20.08 -17.34
C SER A 6 8.40 18.79 -17.23
N ALA A 7 8.95 17.66 -17.63
CA ALA A 7 8.26 16.38 -17.49
C ALA A 7 8.30 15.95 -16.01
N ALA A 8 7.13 15.81 -15.38
CA ALA A 8 7.00 15.19 -14.07
C ALA A 8 7.25 13.68 -14.17
N SER A 9 7.86 13.09 -13.13
CA SER A 9 8.11 11.65 -13.05
C SER A 9 7.20 11.00 -12.01
N TYR A 10 6.70 9.80 -12.32
CA TYR A 10 5.74 9.08 -11.48
C TYR A 10 6.11 7.60 -11.38
N ILE A 11 5.94 7.03 -10.19
CA ILE A 11 6.09 5.60 -9.91
C ILE A 11 4.75 5.09 -9.39
N SER A 12 4.27 3.99 -9.97
CA SER A 12 3.10 3.26 -9.49
C SER A 12 3.50 1.83 -9.15
N LEU A 13 3.03 1.35 -8.02
CA LEU A 13 3.30 -0.01 -7.55
C LEU A 13 1.97 -0.74 -7.31
N LEU A 14 1.92 -2.00 -7.75
CA LEU A 14 0.88 -2.96 -7.37
C LEU A 14 1.54 -4.00 -6.48
N SER A 15 0.95 -4.23 -5.31
CA SER A 15 1.41 -5.24 -4.36
C SER A 15 0.33 -6.28 -4.12
N LEU A 16 0.74 -7.54 -4.05
CA LEU A 16 -0.11 -8.67 -3.71
C LEU A 16 0.69 -9.57 -2.77
N GLY A 17 0.04 -10.08 -1.74
CA GLY A 17 0.68 -10.95 -0.75
C GLY A 17 -0.31 -11.93 -0.14
N ALA A 18 0.18 -13.14 0.11
CA ALA A 18 -0.54 -14.16 0.84
C ALA A 18 0.44 -14.89 1.76
N THR A 19 -0.09 -15.39 2.86
CA THR A 19 0.68 -16.14 3.86
C THR A 19 0.07 -17.53 4.03
N SER A 20 0.87 -18.47 4.53
CA SER A 20 0.43 -19.86 4.73
C SER A 20 -0.71 -20.01 5.73
N ASN A 21 -0.85 -19.07 6.68
CA ASN A 21 -1.96 -19.08 7.64
C ASN A 21 -3.29 -18.57 7.04
N GLY A 22 -3.33 -18.23 5.75
CA GLY A 22 -4.54 -17.77 5.07
C GLY A 22 -4.74 -16.24 5.06
N SER A 23 -3.89 -15.47 5.76
CA SER A 23 -3.92 -14.01 5.63
C SER A 23 -3.49 -13.59 4.23
N LYS A 24 -4.22 -12.65 3.64
CA LYS A 24 -3.96 -12.13 2.30
C LYS A 24 -4.11 -10.62 2.26
N GLY A 25 -3.44 -9.99 1.31
CA GLY A 25 -3.51 -8.55 1.13
C GLY A 25 -3.11 -8.12 -0.27
N ALA A 26 -3.59 -6.95 -0.64
CA ALA A 26 -3.31 -6.28 -1.89
C ALA A 26 -3.14 -4.79 -1.63
N GLY A 27 -2.38 -4.13 -2.49
CA GLY A 27 -2.12 -2.71 -2.37
C GLY A 27 -1.81 -2.06 -3.70
N ILE A 28 -2.13 -0.78 -3.78
CA ILE A 28 -1.64 0.10 -4.85
C ILE A 28 -0.99 1.32 -4.22
N ASP A 29 0.17 1.70 -4.73
CA ASP A 29 0.95 2.84 -4.27
C ASP A 29 1.28 3.75 -5.44
N HIS A 30 1.36 5.05 -5.16
CA HIS A 30 1.66 6.05 -6.16
C HIS A 30 2.56 7.15 -5.59
N LEU A 31 3.67 7.42 -6.27
CA LEU A 31 4.65 8.44 -5.92
C LEU A 31 4.86 9.38 -7.11
N GLY A 32 4.81 10.68 -6.88
CA GLY A 32 5.20 11.69 -7.85
C GLY A 32 6.40 12.48 -7.39
N PHE A 33 7.31 12.79 -8.32
CA PHE A 33 8.55 13.52 -8.05
C PHE A 33 8.60 14.82 -8.84
N TRP A 34 9.18 15.84 -8.20
CA TRP A 34 9.66 17.05 -8.86
C TRP A 34 11.02 16.79 -9.53
N LEU A 35 11.47 17.75 -10.35
CA LEU A 35 12.69 17.61 -11.15
C LEU A 35 13.98 17.62 -10.31
N ASP A 36 13.90 18.04 -9.05
CA ASP A 36 14.98 18.05 -8.06
C ASP A 36 14.88 16.86 -7.08
N ASP A 37 14.27 15.76 -7.53
CA ASP A 37 14.03 14.53 -6.79
C ASP A 37 13.27 14.72 -5.46
N ARG A 38 12.59 15.86 -5.30
CA ARG A 38 11.69 16.06 -4.16
C ARG A 38 10.38 15.36 -4.39
N LEU A 39 9.92 14.65 -3.36
CA LEU A 39 8.61 14.02 -3.33
C LEU A 39 7.51 15.10 -3.43
N ARG A 40 6.65 14.98 -4.44
CA ARG A 40 5.49 15.87 -4.66
C ARG A 40 4.23 15.36 -3.98
N TYR A 41 3.88 14.11 -4.25
CA TYR A 41 2.76 13.44 -3.59
C TYR A 41 3.10 11.98 -3.38
N LYS A 42 2.51 11.42 -2.34
CA LYS A 42 2.56 10.01 -2.01
C LYS A 42 1.17 9.57 -1.56
N GLY A 43 0.69 8.47 -2.13
CA GLY A 43 -0.57 7.85 -1.75
C GLY A 43 -0.45 6.34 -1.80
N ALA A 44 -1.15 5.67 -0.88
CA ALA A 44 -1.23 4.23 -0.82
C ALA A 44 -2.64 3.83 -0.41
N LEU A 45 -3.16 2.77 -1.04
CA LEU A 45 -4.38 2.08 -0.61
C LEU A 45 -4.05 0.62 -0.39
N LEU A 46 -4.40 0.12 0.78
CA LEU A 46 -4.13 -1.25 1.21
C LEU A 46 -5.44 -1.92 1.59
N PHE A 47 -5.63 -3.14 1.09
CA PHE A 47 -6.73 -4.02 1.44
C PHE A 47 -6.14 -5.31 2.00
N SER A 48 -6.54 -5.67 3.22
CA SER A 48 -6.03 -6.86 3.88
C SER A 48 -7.15 -7.63 4.56
N ASP A 49 -7.12 -8.95 4.38
CA ASP A 49 -7.92 -9.92 5.12
C ASP A 49 -6.95 -10.72 5.98
N LEU A 50 -6.87 -10.35 7.27
CA LEU A 50 -5.89 -10.90 8.21
C LEU A 50 -6.51 -12.06 8.97
N ASN A 51 -5.89 -13.24 8.89
CA ASN A 51 -6.25 -14.35 9.74
C ASN A 51 -5.61 -14.18 11.13
N LEU A 52 -6.38 -13.59 12.04
CA LEU A 52 -5.96 -13.35 13.42
C LEU A 52 -6.18 -14.55 14.33
N ASP A 53 -6.81 -15.64 13.87
CA ASP A 53 -7.04 -16.83 14.70
C ASP A 53 -5.73 -17.52 15.11
N PHE A 54 -4.66 -17.32 14.32
CA PHE A 54 -3.30 -17.76 14.66
C PHE A 54 -2.71 -16.98 15.85
N TYR A 55 -3.08 -15.71 16.01
CA TYR A 55 -2.71 -14.87 17.13
C TYR A 55 -3.93 -14.73 18.04
N SER A 56 -4.19 -15.73 18.90
CA SER A 56 -5.18 -15.59 19.98
C SER A 56 -4.88 -14.32 20.80
N LEU A 57 -5.43 -13.19 20.39
CA LEU A 57 -5.41 -11.93 21.13
C LEU A 57 -6.48 -12.05 22.22
N GLY A 58 -6.11 -12.77 23.28
CA GLY A 58 -6.73 -12.62 24.59
C GLY A 58 -8.04 -13.37 24.87
N GLN A 59 -8.30 -14.55 24.30
CA GLN A 59 -9.48 -15.38 24.68
C GLN A 59 -10.85 -14.66 24.65
N VAL A 60 -11.00 -13.54 23.92
CA VAL A 60 -12.29 -12.86 23.81
C VAL A 60 -13.01 -13.37 22.57
N SER A 61 -13.98 -14.27 22.77
CA SER A 61 -14.94 -14.64 21.73
C SER A 61 -15.83 -13.44 21.40
N LEU A 62 -15.58 -12.80 20.25
CA LEU A 62 -16.53 -11.83 19.69
C LEU A 62 -17.70 -12.60 19.07
N ASN A 63 -18.76 -12.74 19.86
CA ASN A 63 -20.04 -13.28 19.42
C ASN A 63 -20.67 -12.31 18.39
N ARG A 64 -20.63 -12.68 17.11
CA ARG A 64 -21.39 -12.03 16.06
C ARG A 64 -22.80 -12.63 16.04
N ARG A 65 -23.74 -11.96 16.73
CA ARG A 65 -25.18 -12.14 16.45
C ARG A 65 -25.55 -11.48 15.14
#